data_AF-A0A9K3I2Y0-F1
#
_entry.id   AF-A0A9K3I2Y0-F1
#
_cell.length_a   1.000
_cell.length_b   1.000
_cell.length_c   1.000
_cell.angle_alpha   90.00
_cell.angle_beta   90.00
_cell.angle_gamma   90.00
#
_symmetry.space_group_name_H-M   'P 1'
#
loop_
_entity.id
_entity.type
_entity.pdbx_description
1 polymer ?
#
loop_
_entity_poly.entity_id
_entity_poly.type
_entity_poly.pdbx_seq_one_letter_code
_entity_poly.pdbx_strand_id
1 'polypeptide(L)'
;MFLCLMFLAPPPEKHKRMFTSLIKGLNSCRIAYALQENPIVYESLIQDFWMTASFDALEAEGKGALIAEIQKKTIVLTEQMIRKVLQFNDQETDPIELPAGTVEAILPRLSYEGKHPSLAKKFVHPYWHLLVHMFILCMTENRGGTDQLNITQSAALTCLITNEPFNYSKYIFESMKRNVKRVRKDKFLMYPRFLQMILSARYPELERSGNTLELKPMGPTCFGALTS
;
A
#
# COMPACT_ATOMS: atom_id res chain seq x y z
N MET A 1 13.70 -13.62 -5.25
CA MET A 1 14.79 -12.92 -5.96
C MET A 1 14.53 -12.83 -7.48
N PHE A 2 13.31 -12.51 -7.93
CA PHE A 2 12.98 -12.53 -9.38
C PHE A 2 12.36 -11.23 -9.92
N LEU A 3 12.23 -10.18 -9.10
CA LEU A 3 11.36 -9.04 -9.44
C LEU A 3 12.07 -7.70 -9.63
N CYS A 4 13.40 -7.66 -9.59
CA CYS A 4 14.13 -6.41 -9.78
C CYS A 4 14.74 -6.25 -11.20
N LEU A 5 14.70 -7.29 -12.03
CA LEU A 5 15.35 -7.29 -13.33
C LEU A 5 14.46 -6.83 -14.50
N MET A 6 13.16 -6.61 -14.31
CA MET A 6 12.27 -6.35 -15.45
C MET A 6 12.23 -4.90 -15.95
N PHE A 7 12.78 -3.91 -15.26
CA PHE A 7 12.66 -2.51 -15.69
C PHE A 7 13.91 -1.63 -15.46
N LEU A 8 15.10 -2.18 -15.75
CA LEU A 8 16.27 -1.35 -16.06
C LEU A 8 16.34 -0.97 -17.55
N ALA A 9 15.41 -1.47 -18.38
CA ALA A 9 15.33 -1.20 -19.80
C ALA A 9 13.91 -0.73 -20.19
N PRO A 10 13.77 0.13 -21.23
CA PRO A 10 12.47 0.54 -21.75
C PRO A 10 11.64 -0.69 -22.16
N PRO A 11 10.30 -0.65 -22.01
CA PRO A 11 9.46 -1.79 -22.35
C PRO A 11 9.61 -2.14 -23.83
N PRO A 12 9.52 -3.43 -24.21
CA PRO A 12 9.59 -3.86 -25.60
C PRO A 12 8.60 -3.06 -26.48
N GLU A 13 9.03 -2.65 -27.67
CA GLU A 13 8.22 -1.80 -28.59
C GLU A 13 6.79 -2.32 -28.78
N LYS A 14 6.64 -3.65 -28.93
CA LYS A 14 5.36 -4.35 -29.06
C LYS A 14 4.36 -4.11 -27.92
N HIS A 15 4.83 -3.70 -26.75
CA HIS A 15 4.00 -3.44 -25.57
C HIS A 15 4.05 -1.97 -25.09
N LYS A 16 4.87 -1.11 -25.72
CA LYS A 16 5.09 0.28 -25.30
C LYS A 16 3.77 1.06 -25.11
N ARG A 17 2.84 0.98 -26.08
CA ARG A 17 1.52 1.66 -26.01
C ARG A 17 0.69 1.23 -24.80
N MET A 18 0.67 -0.07 -24.49
CA MET A 18 -0.04 -0.58 -23.33
C MET A 18 0.61 -0.07 -22.05
N PHE A 19 1.93 -0.22 -21.88
CA PHE A 19 2.62 0.31 -20.70
C PHE A 19 2.41 1.81 -20.50
N THR A 20 2.47 2.62 -21.56
CA THR A 20 2.16 4.06 -21.46
C THR A 20 0.73 4.32 -20.96
N SER A 21 -0.26 3.55 -21.40
CA SER A 21 -1.65 3.67 -20.93
C SER A 21 -1.79 3.28 -19.45
N LEU A 22 -1.09 2.22 -19.01
CA LEU A 22 -1.09 1.80 -17.61
C LEU A 22 -0.51 2.88 -16.71
N ILE A 23 0.62 3.46 -17.10
CA ILE A 23 1.30 4.49 -16.33
C ILE A 23 0.46 5.77 -16.26
N LYS A 24 -0.18 6.17 -17.36
CA LYS A 24 -1.15 7.27 -17.34
C LYS A 24 -2.31 6.98 -16.37
N GLY A 25 -2.85 5.76 -16.39
CA GLY A 25 -3.86 5.31 -15.44
C GLY A 25 -3.36 5.41 -13.99
N LEU A 26 -2.20 4.84 -13.69
CA LEU A 26 -1.57 4.86 -12.37
C LEU A 26 -1.29 6.27 -11.86
N ASN A 27 -0.85 7.18 -12.72
CA ASN A 27 -0.62 8.58 -12.36
C ASN A 27 -1.93 9.33 -12.10
N SER A 28 -3.06 8.86 -12.64
CA SER A 28 -4.40 9.39 -12.36
C SER A 28 -5.11 8.70 -11.20
N CYS A 29 -4.57 7.58 -10.69
CA CYS A 29 -5.16 6.86 -9.58
C CYS A 29 -5.04 7.64 -8.27
N ARG A 30 -6.01 7.44 -7.38
CA ARG A 30 -6.06 8.07 -6.06
C ARG A 30 -4.86 7.76 -5.16
N ILE A 31 -4.19 6.63 -5.37
CA ILE A 31 -3.01 6.20 -4.60
C ILE A 31 -1.67 6.59 -5.24
N ALA A 32 -1.70 7.32 -6.37
CA ALA A 32 -0.51 7.63 -7.16
C ALA A 32 0.60 8.27 -6.33
N TYR A 33 0.25 9.29 -5.54
CA TYR A 33 1.17 10.01 -4.66
C TYR A 33 1.90 9.05 -3.71
N ALA A 34 1.16 8.23 -2.96
CA ALA A 34 1.74 7.28 -2.01
C ALA A 34 2.65 6.22 -2.67
N LEU A 35 2.37 5.86 -3.93
CA LEU A 35 3.18 4.90 -4.68
C LEU A 35 4.46 5.52 -5.26
N GLN A 36 4.40 6.78 -5.68
CA GLN A 36 5.52 7.51 -6.29
C GLN A 36 6.52 8.01 -5.25
N GLU A 37 6.04 8.44 -4.08
CA GLU A 37 6.89 8.99 -3.02
C GLU A 37 7.84 7.94 -2.46
N ASN A 38 9.15 8.15 -2.66
CA ASN A 38 10.18 7.19 -2.27
C ASN A 38 11.08 7.76 -1.16
N PRO A 39 10.59 7.82 0.09
CA PRO A 39 11.38 8.33 1.19
C PRO A 39 12.49 7.34 1.58
N ILE A 40 13.58 7.87 2.11
CA ILE A 40 14.59 7.05 2.79
C ILE A 40 13.97 6.49 4.07
N VAL A 41 13.82 5.17 4.14
CA VAL A 41 13.22 4.48 5.29
C VAL A 41 14.30 4.13 6.29
N TYR A 42 14.21 4.67 7.50
CA TYR A 42 15.13 4.37 8.59
C TYR A 42 14.61 3.18 9.39
N GLU A 43 15.40 2.11 9.45
CA GLU A 43 14.98 0.85 10.05
C GLU A 43 14.62 1.02 11.54
N SER A 44 15.43 1.77 12.27
CA SER A 44 15.24 2.06 13.71
C SER A 44 13.87 2.68 14.00
N LEU A 45 13.47 3.70 13.24
CA LEU A 45 12.19 4.39 13.43
C LEU A 45 11.00 3.45 13.21
N ILE A 46 11.08 2.59 12.18
CA ILE A 46 10.01 1.64 11.87
C ILE A 46 9.95 0.52 12.91
N GLN A 47 11.11 0.01 13.36
CA GLN A 47 11.19 -0.99 14.42
C GLN A 47 10.64 -0.44 15.74
N ASP A 48 11.10 0.74 16.17
CA ASP A 48 10.65 1.39 17.40
C ASP A 48 9.14 1.59 17.40
N PHE A 49 8.60 2.12 16.28
CA PHE A 49 7.17 2.28 16.11
C PHE A 49 6.43 0.95 16.35
N TRP A 50 6.81 -0.12 15.64
CA TRP A 50 6.09 -1.38 15.75
C TRP A 50 6.27 -2.04 17.12
N MET A 51 7.46 -1.97 17.72
CA MET A 51 7.72 -2.55 19.05
C MET A 51 6.81 -1.93 20.12
N THR A 52 6.69 -0.61 20.14
CA THR A 52 5.93 0.14 21.17
C THR A 52 4.47 0.39 20.80
N ALA A 53 4.09 0.21 19.53
CA ALA A 53 2.72 0.46 19.07
C ALA A 53 1.68 -0.32 19.88
N SER A 54 0.68 0.43 20.35
CA SER A 54 -0.55 -0.02 20.99
C SER A 54 -1.75 0.67 20.33
N PHE A 55 -2.95 0.11 20.52
CA PHE A 55 -4.18 0.69 19.99
C PHE A 55 -5.02 1.25 21.14
N ASP A 56 -5.36 2.54 21.06
CA ASP A 56 -6.27 3.21 21.97
C ASP A 56 -7.60 3.47 21.25
N ALA A 57 -8.69 2.99 21.84
CA ALA A 57 -10.03 3.12 21.27
C ALA A 57 -10.74 4.44 21.65
N LEU A 58 -10.28 5.12 22.70
CA LEU A 58 -10.89 6.35 23.21
C LEU A 58 -10.31 7.61 22.54
N GLU A 59 -9.10 7.50 22.00
CA GLU A 59 -8.43 8.57 21.26
C GLU A 59 -9.13 8.94 19.94
N ALA A 60 -8.82 10.15 19.45
CA ALA A 60 -9.38 10.72 18.21
C ALA A 60 -10.93 10.73 18.18
N GLU A 61 -11.56 11.30 19.21
CA GLU A 61 -13.03 11.41 19.32
C GLU A 61 -13.74 10.04 19.28
N GLY A 62 -13.11 8.99 19.82
CA GLY A 62 -13.66 7.63 19.82
C GLY A 62 -13.52 6.88 18.49
N LYS A 63 -12.82 7.45 17.50
CA LYS A 63 -12.46 6.76 16.24
C LYS A 63 -11.25 5.83 16.40
N GLY A 64 -10.53 5.99 17.50
CA GLY A 64 -9.35 5.21 17.87
C GLY A 64 -8.08 5.67 17.16
N ALA A 65 -6.95 5.50 17.83
CA ALA A 65 -5.63 5.85 17.34
C ALA A 65 -4.62 4.74 17.65
N LEU A 66 -3.58 4.65 16.81
CA LEU A 66 -2.38 3.89 17.13
C LEU A 66 -1.40 4.81 17.85
N ILE A 67 -0.98 4.41 19.04
CA ILE A 67 -0.03 5.16 19.87
C ILE A 67 1.26 4.35 19.95
N ALA A 68 2.37 4.98 19.58
CA ALA A 68 3.70 4.40 19.70
C ALA A 68 4.64 5.40 20.39
N GLU A 69 5.75 4.90 20.92
CA GLU A 69 6.85 5.72 21.43
C GLU A 69 8.09 5.51 20.55
N ILE A 70 8.62 6.61 20.00
CA ILE A 70 9.87 6.61 19.23
C ILE A 70 10.76 7.70 19.82
N GLN A 71 12.00 7.37 20.19
CA GLN A 71 12.96 8.33 20.77
C GLN A 71 12.36 9.12 21.96
N LYS A 72 11.55 8.45 22.82
CA LYS A 72 10.83 9.06 23.96
C LYS A 72 9.75 10.08 23.58
N LYS A 73 9.33 10.12 22.31
CA LYS A 73 8.23 10.96 21.81
C LYS A 73 7.04 10.08 21.50
N THR A 74 5.86 10.54 21.91
CA THR A 74 4.59 9.87 21.62
C THR A 74 4.15 10.18 20.19
N ILE A 75 4.01 9.13 19.39
CA ILE A 75 3.53 9.16 18.03
C ILE A 75 2.07 8.71 18.04
N VAL A 76 1.18 9.60 17.63
CA VAL A 76 -0.24 9.32 17.43
C VAL A 76 -0.54 9.21 15.94
N LEU A 77 -1.08 8.07 15.54
CA LEU A 77 -1.43 7.75 14.16
C LEU A 77 -2.93 7.44 14.05
N THR A 78 -3.64 8.24 13.26
CA THR A 78 -5.08 8.12 13.02
C THR A 78 -5.40 7.89 11.55
N GLU A 79 -6.61 7.42 11.23
CA GLU A 79 -7.10 7.31 9.84
C GLU A 79 -6.99 8.66 9.11
N GLN A 80 -7.39 9.75 9.75
CA GLN A 80 -7.31 11.10 9.17
C GLN A 80 -5.87 11.51 8.87
N MET A 81 -4.91 11.08 9.70
CA MET A 81 -3.50 11.33 9.46
C MET A 81 -3.00 10.64 8.20
N ILE A 82 -3.34 9.36 8.06
CA ILE A 82 -3.01 8.54 6.89
C ILE A 82 -3.60 9.19 5.63
N ARG A 83 -4.88 9.58 5.68
CA ARG A 83 -5.58 10.28 4.59
C ARG A 83 -4.86 11.54 4.13
N LYS A 84 -4.51 12.41 5.08
CA LYS A 84 -3.89 13.71 4.79
C LYS A 84 -2.47 13.57 4.26
N VAL A 85 -1.66 12.72 4.88
CA VAL A 85 -0.24 12.60 4.51
C VAL A 85 -0.05 11.79 3.23
N LEU A 86 -0.79 10.69 3.05
CA LEU A 86 -0.66 9.83 1.86
C LEU A 86 -1.50 10.31 0.67
N GLN A 87 -2.26 11.39 0.84
CA GLN A 87 -3.05 12.05 -0.21
C GLN A 87 -3.96 11.09 -1.00
N PHE A 88 -4.58 10.12 -0.30
CA PHE A 88 -5.48 9.16 -0.94
C PHE A 88 -6.76 9.78 -1.50
N ASN A 89 -7.06 11.04 -1.20
CA ASN A 89 -8.26 11.76 -1.66
C ASN A 89 -9.56 10.96 -1.47
N ASP A 90 -9.61 10.14 -0.43
CA ASP A 90 -10.76 9.35 -0.03
C ASP A 90 -11.56 10.07 1.07
N GLN A 91 -12.78 9.60 1.29
CA GLN A 91 -13.68 10.11 2.31
C GLN A 91 -13.97 9.06 3.37
N GLU A 92 -14.33 9.50 4.58
CA GLU A 92 -14.72 8.59 5.66
C GLU A 92 -15.98 7.78 5.31
N THR A 93 -16.85 8.36 4.47
CA THR A 93 -18.08 7.73 3.95
C THR A 93 -17.83 6.72 2.83
N ASP A 94 -16.63 6.68 2.25
CA ASP A 94 -16.34 5.77 1.14
C ASP A 94 -16.36 4.31 1.63
N PRO A 95 -16.82 3.37 0.77
CA PRO A 95 -16.91 1.98 1.16
C PRO A 95 -15.51 1.34 1.31
N ILE A 96 -15.43 0.33 2.17
CA ILE A 96 -14.26 -0.55 2.32
C ILE A 96 -14.54 -1.97 1.80
N GLU A 97 -15.79 -2.26 1.44
CA GLU A 97 -16.24 -3.52 0.87
C GLU A 97 -17.08 -3.24 -0.38
N LEU A 98 -17.03 -4.16 -1.34
CA LEU A 98 -17.85 -4.11 -2.55
C LEU A 98 -18.79 -5.32 -2.59
N PRO A 99 -19.95 -5.20 -3.26
CA PRO A 99 -20.78 -6.35 -3.58
C PRO A 99 -19.96 -7.41 -4.33
N ALA A 100 -20.10 -8.68 -3.94
CA ALA A 100 -19.36 -9.80 -4.53
C ALA A 100 -19.48 -9.84 -6.06
N GLY A 101 -20.67 -9.56 -6.61
CA GLY A 101 -20.91 -9.54 -8.05
C GLY A 101 -20.05 -8.52 -8.82
N THR A 102 -19.70 -7.37 -8.22
CA THR A 102 -18.81 -6.38 -8.84
C THR A 102 -17.39 -6.91 -8.94
N VAL A 103 -16.91 -7.55 -7.87
CA VAL A 103 -15.57 -8.15 -7.81
C VAL A 103 -15.45 -9.33 -8.78
N GLU A 104 -16.48 -10.19 -8.83
CA GLU A 104 -16.56 -11.35 -9.72
C GLU A 104 -16.66 -10.95 -11.20
N ALA A 105 -17.20 -9.77 -11.52
CA ALA A 105 -17.23 -9.27 -12.89
C ALA A 105 -15.86 -8.73 -13.37
N ILE A 106 -15.02 -8.24 -12.45
CA ILE A 106 -13.81 -7.49 -12.79
C ILE A 106 -12.54 -8.33 -12.65
N LEU A 107 -12.36 -9.03 -11.53
CA LEU A 107 -11.11 -9.76 -11.26
C LEU A 107 -10.79 -10.87 -12.28
N PRO A 108 -11.77 -11.62 -12.84
CA PRO A 108 -11.49 -12.59 -13.91
C PRO A 108 -10.90 -11.96 -15.18
N ARG A 109 -11.22 -10.69 -15.47
CA ARG A 109 -10.63 -9.96 -16.61
C ARG A 109 -9.13 -9.66 -16.42
N LEU A 110 -8.63 -9.81 -15.20
CA LEU A 110 -7.23 -9.63 -14.81
C LEU A 110 -6.49 -10.97 -14.62
N SER A 111 -7.09 -12.07 -15.08
CA SER A 111 -6.55 -13.43 -14.93
C SER A 111 -6.49 -13.93 -13.47
N TYR A 112 -7.36 -13.39 -12.60
CA TYR A 112 -7.67 -14.01 -11.30
C TYR A 112 -8.77 -15.03 -11.48
N GLU A 113 -8.51 -16.28 -11.13
CA GLU A 113 -9.46 -17.38 -11.27
C GLU A 113 -9.81 -17.98 -9.91
N GLY A 114 -11.03 -18.50 -9.76
CA GLY A 114 -11.53 -19.10 -8.54
C GLY A 114 -12.97 -18.70 -8.23
N LYS A 115 -13.47 -19.11 -7.06
CA LYS A 115 -14.73 -18.61 -6.50
C LYS A 115 -14.41 -17.59 -5.41
N HIS A 116 -15.05 -16.43 -5.44
CA HIS A 116 -14.96 -15.46 -4.35
C HIS A 116 -15.38 -16.15 -3.03
N PRO A 117 -14.67 -15.96 -1.90
CA PRO A 117 -13.67 -14.93 -1.60
C PRO A 117 -12.20 -15.27 -1.90
N SER A 118 -11.88 -16.50 -2.31
CA SER A 118 -10.49 -16.91 -2.56
C SER A 118 -10.20 -16.93 -4.07
N LEU A 119 -9.72 -15.80 -4.58
CA LEU A 119 -9.30 -15.65 -5.98
C LEU A 119 -7.80 -15.80 -6.08
N ALA A 120 -7.35 -16.70 -6.95
CA ALA A 120 -5.94 -17.02 -7.16
C ALA A 120 -5.42 -16.40 -8.46
N LYS A 121 -4.23 -15.82 -8.39
CA LYS A 121 -3.51 -15.25 -9.53
C LYS A 121 -3.02 -16.37 -10.46
N LYS A 122 -3.35 -16.32 -11.76
CA LYS A 122 -2.76 -17.19 -12.80
C LYS A 122 -1.78 -16.42 -13.70
N PHE A 123 -1.65 -16.80 -14.98
CA PHE A 123 -0.89 -16.06 -16.00
C PHE A 123 -1.55 -14.70 -16.27
N VAL A 124 -1.30 -13.75 -15.38
CA VAL A 124 -1.70 -12.36 -15.56
C VAL A 124 -0.91 -11.80 -16.73
N HIS A 125 -1.64 -11.24 -17.70
CA HIS A 125 -1.01 -10.53 -18.82
C HIS A 125 0.02 -9.52 -18.28
N PRO A 126 1.23 -9.39 -18.86
CA PRO A 126 2.32 -8.56 -18.32
C PRO A 126 1.90 -7.13 -17.93
N TYR A 127 0.91 -6.58 -18.65
CA TYR A 127 0.23 -5.32 -18.36
C TYR A 127 -0.39 -5.26 -16.96
N TRP A 128 -1.31 -6.17 -16.62
CA TRP A 128 -2.00 -6.19 -15.32
C TRP A 128 -1.11 -6.74 -14.21
N HIS A 129 -0.11 -7.55 -14.56
CA HIS A 129 0.81 -8.15 -13.61
C HIS A 129 1.56 -7.09 -12.82
N LEU A 130 2.00 -6.01 -13.49
CA LEU A 130 2.69 -4.90 -12.82
C LEU A 130 1.78 -4.21 -11.81
N LEU A 131 0.57 -3.81 -12.20
CA LEU A 131 -0.40 -3.15 -11.32
C LEU A 131 -0.74 -3.99 -10.09
N VAL A 132 -1.10 -5.25 -10.31
CA VAL A 132 -1.43 -6.21 -9.26
C VAL A 132 -0.25 -6.41 -8.32
N HIS A 133 0.96 -6.54 -8.86
CA HIS A 133 2.16 -6.73 -8.06
C HIS A 133 2.47 -5.51 -7.20
N MET A 134 2.35 -4.30 -7.75
CA MET A 134 2.52 -3.05 -7.01
C MET A 134 1.48 -2.93 -5.89
N PHE A 135 0.22 -3.22 -6.20
CA PHE A 135 -0.84 -3.20 -5.21
C PHE A 135 -0.56 -4.19 -4.06
N ILE A 136 -0.16 -5.42 -4.37
CA ILE A 136 0.19 -6.42 -3.37
C ILE A 136 1.37 -5.93 -2.51
N LEU A 137 2.45 -5.46 -3.12
CA LEU A 137 3.65 -5.03 -2.38
C LEU A 137 3.40 -3.81 -1.48
N CYS A 138 2.60 -2.84 -1.94
CA CYS A 138 2.47 -1.56 -1.25
C CYS A 138 1.24 -1.47 -0.35
N MET A 139 0.13 -2.12 -0.73
CA MET A 139 -1.17 -1.93 -0.08
C MET A 139 -1.56 -3.13 0.79
N THR A 140 -1.00 -4.32 0.58
CA THR A 140 -1.44 -5.52 1.30
C THR A 140 -0.55 -5.88 2.50
N GLU A 141 -1.17 -6.52 3.48
CA GLU A 141 -0.54 -7.03 4.71
C GLU A 141 0.04 -8.45 4.58
N ASN A 142 0.28 -8.92 3.35
CA ASN A 142 0.62 -10.31 3.08
C ASN A 142 2.01 -10.67 3.65
N ARG A 143 2.05 -11.52 4.69
CA ARG A 143 3.29 -12.08 5.28
C ARG A 143 3.77 -13.35 4.57
N GLY A 144 3.02 -13.84 3.58
CA GLY A 144 3.23 -15.13 2.91
C GLY A 144 2.72 -15.09 1.46
N GLY A 145 2.13 -16.20 0.99
CA GLY A 145 1.71 -16.37 -0.41
C GLY A 145 0.98 -15.14 -0.98
N THR A 146 1.51 -14.61 -2.08
CA THR A 146 1.02 -13.40 -2.76
C THR A 146 -0.04 -13.70 -3.83
N ASP A 147 -0.46 -14.96 -3.91
CA ASP A 147 -1.29 -15.42 -5.02
C ASP A 147 -2.79 -15.26 -4.74
N GLN A 148 -3.18 -15.04 -3.48
CA GLN A 148 -4.58 -14.86 -3.08
C GLN A 148 -4.84 -13.46 -2.53
N LEU A 149 -6.00 -12.91 -2.89
CA LEU A 149 -6.53 -11.66 -2.34
C LEU A 149 -7.70 -11.97 -1.41
N ASN A 150 -7.74 -11.34 -0.23
CA ASN A 150 -8.91 -11.38 0.63
C ASN A 150 -10.05 -10.50 0.08
N ILE A 151 -11.22 -10.52 0.71
CA ILE A 151 -12.41 -9.76 0.26
C ILE A 151 -12.11 -8.26 0.13
N THR A 152 -11.53 -7.68 1.18
CA THR A 152 -11.21 -6.25 1.24
C THR A 152 -10.11 -5.85 0.26
N GLN A 153 -9.09 -6.69 0.09
CA GLN A 153 -8.01 -6.52 -0.90
C GLN A 153 -8.55 -6.59 -2.33
N SER A 154 -9.48 -7.52 -2.57
CA SER A 154 -10.18 -7.66 -3.85
C SER A 154 -11.02 -6.43 -4.14
N ALA A 155 -11.76 -5.91 -3.16
CA ALA A 155 -12.53 -4.68 -3.26
C ALA A 155 -11.62 -3.46 -3.55
N ALA A 156 -10.55 -3.30 -2.78
CA ALA A 156 -9.58 -2.21 -2.93
C ALA A 156 -8.89 -2.22 -4.30
N LEU A 157 -8.48 -3.40 -4.81
CA LEU A 157 -7.91 -3.56 -6.14
C LEU A 157 -8.94 -3.28 -7.24
N THR A 158 -10.18 -3.72 -7.04
CA THR A 158 -11.28 -3.48 -7.97
C THR A 158 -11.56 -1.98 -8.10
N CYS A 159 -11.75 -1.28 -6.97
CA CYS A 159 -11.93 0.18 -6.97
C CYS A 159 -10.73 0.92 -7.55
N LEU A 160 -9.51 0.42 -7.35
CA LEU A 160 -8.31 1.03 -7.93
C LEU A 160 -8.35 0.99 -9.47
N ILE A 161 -8.79 -0.14 -10.02
CA ILE A 161 -8.84 -0.37 -11.47
C ILE A 161 -9.99 0.38 -12.12
N THR A 162 -11.14 0.44 -11.46
CA THR A 162 -12.32 1.17 -11.95
C THR A 162 -12.30 2.66 -11.59
N ASN A 163 -11.34 3.09 -10.77
CA ASN A 163 -11.25 4.43 -10.18
C ASN A 163 -12.51 4.83 -9.36
N GLU A 164 -13.17 3.84 -8.78
CA GLU A 164 -14.35 4.03 -7.93
C GLU A 164 -13.96 4.51 -6.51
N PRO A 165 -14.86 5.17 -5.78
CA PRO A 165 -14.63 5.56 -4.40
C PRO A 165 -14.32 4.35 -3.49
N PHE A 166 -13.27 4.48 -2.69
CA PHE A 166 -12.85 3.48 -1.71
C PHE A 166 -12.04 4.14 -0.60
N ASN A 167 -12.29 3.76 0.65
CA ASN A 167 -11.57 4.31 1.80
C ASN A 167 -10.24 3.56 2.03
N TYR A 168 -9.21 3.95 1.28
CA TYR A 168 -7.85 3.40 1.39
C TYR A 168 -7.22 3.71 2.75
N SER A 169 -7.52 4.87 3.33
CA SER A 169 -7.03 5.32 4.63
C SER A 169 -7.49 4.38 5.74
N LYS A 170 -8.79 4.07 5.77
CA LYS A 170 -9.38 3.11 6.70
C LYS A 170 -8.87 1.70 6.43
N TYR A 171 -8.75 1.31 5.17
CA TYR A 171 -8.18 0.01 4.80
C TYR A 171 -6.78 -0.21 5.39
N ILE A 172 -5.88 0.75 5.20
CA ILE A 172 -4.52 0.69 5.78
C ILE A 172 -4.56 0.75 7.31
N PHE A 173 -5.38 1.63 7.88
CA PHE A 173 -5.50 1.77 9.34
C PHE A 173 -6.00 0.49 10.02
N GLU A 174 -7.02 -0.17 9.45
CA GLU A 174 -7.52 -1.46 9.92
C GLU A 174 -6.46 -2.56 9.85
N SER A 175 -5.67 -2.59 8.77
CA SER A 175 -4.53 -3.52 8.64
C SER A 175 -3.47 -3.30 9.71
N MET A 176 -3.13 -2.03 10.00
CA MET A 176 -2.20 -1.69 11.07
C MET A 176 -2.75 -2.06 12.46
N LYS A 177 -4.03 -1.81 12.73
CA LYS A 177 -4.71 -2.23 13.98
C LYS A 177 -4.65 -3.74 14.18
N ARG A 178 -4.93 -4.52 13.13
CA ARG A 178 -4.80 -5.99 13.15
C ARG A 178 -3.37 -6.44 13.43
N ASN A 179 -2.36 -5.71 12.95
CA ASN A 179 -0.95 -6.01 13.19
C ASN A 179 -0.58 -5.84 14.67
N VAL A 180 -1.05 -4.76 15.32
CA VAL A 180 -0.77 -4.46 16.74
C VAL A 180 -1.44 -5.44 17.69
N LYS A 181 -2.68 -5.87 17.40
CA LYS A 181 -3.42 -6.82 18.26
C LYS A 181 -2.83 -8.24 18.27
N ARG A 182 -1.90 -8.58 17.37
CA ARG A 182 -1.36 -9.94 17.27
C ARG A 182 -0.32 -10.20 18.37
N VAL A 183 -0.47 -11.34 19.03
CA VAL A 183 0.26 -11.76 20.25
C VAL A 183 1.73 -12.19 20.00
N ARG A 184 2.19 -12.31 18.74
CA ARG A 184 3.56 -12.77 18.46
C ARG A 184 4.61 -11.69 18.80
N LYS A 185 5.75 -12.11 19.36
CA LYS A 185 6.88 -11.23 19.76
C LYS A 185 7.51 -10.51 18.57
N ASP A 186 7.46 -11.13 17.41
CA ASP A 186 7.94 -10.68 16.11
C ASP A 186 6.81 -9.96 15.36
N LYS A 187 6.60 -8.68 15.72
CA LYS A 187 5.69 -7.78 15.00
C LYS A 187 6.24 -7.53 13.59
N PHE A 188 5.38 -7.68 12.58
CA PHE A 188 5.76 -7.50 11.18
C PHE A 188 5.89 -6.00 10.87
N LEU A 189 6.98 -5.61 10.20
CA LEU A 189 7.22 -4.23 9.77
C LEU A 189 6.30 -3.88 8.60
N MET A 190 5.05 -3.56 8.90
CA MET A 190 4.02 -3.27 7.90
C MET A 190 4.15 -1.82 7.42
N TYR A 191 3.91 -1.60 6.12
CA TYR A 191 3.91 -0.28 5.48
C TYR A 191 5.09 0.64 5.83
N PRO A 192 6.35 0.17 5.73
CA PRO A 192 7.53 0.94 6.13
C PRO A 192 7.64 2.31 5.41
N ARG A 193 7.30 2.36 4.11
CA ARG A 193 7.28 3.62 3.34
C ARG A 193 6.24 4.60 3.86
N PHE A 194 5.00 4.14 4.07
CA PHE A 194 3.92 5.01 4.52
C PHE A 194 4.17 5.54 5.93
N LEU A 195 4.67 4.69 6.83
CA LEU A 195 5.09 5.14 8.16
C LEU A 195 6.20 6.19 8.07
N GLN A 196 7.22 5.97 7.24
CA GLN A 196 8.28 6.96 7.05
C GLN A 196 7.76 8.30 6.50
N MET A 197 6.81 8.28 5.55
CA MET A 197 6.16 9.50 5.04
C MET A 197 5.42 10.24 6.16
N ILE A 198 4.67 9.52 6.99
CA ILE A 198 3.90 10.08 8.11
C ILE A 198 4.82 10.65 9.18
N LEU A 199 5.87 9.92 9.56
CA LEU A 199 6.88 10.39 10.51
C LEU A 199 7.57 11.65 9.98
N SER A 200 7.90 11.69 8.69
CA SER A 200 8.58 12.86 8.10
C SER A 200 7.68 14.09 7.99
N ALA A 201 6.39 13.90 7.70
CA ALA A 201 5.45 15.01 7.56
C ALA A 201 4.95 15.56 8.90
N ARG A 202 4.88 14.75 9.96
CA ARG A 202 4.22 15.12 11.23
C ARG A 202 5.14 15.18 12.43
N TYR A 203 6.32 14.55 12.34
CA TYR A 203 7.31 14.52 13.39
C TYR A 203 8.71 14.84 12.81
N PRO A 204 8.89 16.04 12.19
CA PRO A 204 10.16 16.43 11.56
C PRO A 204 11.35 16.39 12.53
N GLU A 205 11.09 16.58 13.82
CA GLU A 205 12.04 16.59 14.94
C GLU A 205 12.61 15.22 15.33
N LEU A 206 12.17 14.13 14.70
CA LEU A 206 12.78 12.81 14.92
C LEU A 206 14.17 12.77 14.29
N GLU A 207 15.14 12.27 15.04
CA GLU A 207 16.49 12.08 14.53
C GLU A 207 16.51 10.91 13.54
N ARG A 208 17.10 11.16 12.38
CA ARG A 208 17.16 10.22 11.25
C ARG A 208 18.59 9.75 11.09
N SER A 209 18.99 8.78 11.89
CA SER A 209 20.35 8.22 11.90
C SER A 209 20.30 6.68 11.90
N GLY A 210 21.34 6.06 11.34
CA GLY A 210 21.50 4.61 11.31
C GLY A 210 21.13 3.94 9.99
N ASN A 211 20.89 2.61 10.06
CA ASN A 211 20.66 1.76 8.90
C ASN A 211 19.35 2.12 8.19
N THR A 212 19.41 2.12 6.86
CA THR A 212 18.24 2.33 6.00
C THR A 212 17.74 0.99 5.48
N LEU A 213 16.43 0.80 5.49
CA LEU A 213 15.82 -0.33 4.77
C LEU A 213 15.93 -0.04 3.27
N GLU A 214 16.81 -0.78 2.59
CA GLU A 214 16.86 -0.79 1.12
C GLU A 214 15.61 -1.48 0.57
N LEU A 215 14.52 -0.74 0.54
CA LEU A 215 13.36 -1.10 -0.23
C LEU A 215 13.71 -0.78 -1.67
N LYS A 216 13.99 -1.83 -2.47
CA LYS A 216 14.27 -1.68 -3.90
C LYS A 216 13.27 -0.70 -4.52
N PRO A 217 13.72 0.47 -4.98
CA PRO A 217 12.82 1.51 -5.40
C PRO A 217 12.08 1.07 -6.66
N MET A 218 10.80 1.40 -6.76
CA MET A 218 10.21 1.65 -8.07
C MET A 218 10.69 3.02 -8.50
N GLY A 219 11.91 3.08 -9.03
CA GLY A 219 12.58 4.34 -9.35
C GLY A 219 11.85 5.14 -10.43
N PRO A 220 12.18 6.43 -10.59
CA PRO A 220 11.70 7.25 -11.68
C PRO A 220 12.10 6.72 -13.05
N THR A 221 13.00 5.75 -13.16
CA THR A 221 13.27 5.03 -14.43
C THR A 221 12.11 4.12 -14.86
N CYS A 222 11.31 3.59 -13.93
CA CYS A 222 10.11 2.81 -14.27
C CYS A 222 8.98 3.70 -14.82
N PHE A 223 8.90 4.95 -14.36
CA PHE A 223 7.84 5.92 -14.75
C PHE A 223 8.30 6.93 -15.83
N GLY A 224 9.57 7.35 -15.78
CA GLY A 224 10.17 8.40 -16.61
C GLY A 224 10.86 7.90 -17.88
N ALA A 225 11.17 6.61 -18.01
CA ALA A 225 11.65 6.04 -19.28
C ALA A 225 10.56 5.97 -20.38
N LEU A 226 9.38 6.52 -20.12
CA LEU A 226 8.20 6.45 -20.99
C LEU A 226 7.61 7.82 -21.33
N THR A 227 8.19 8.91 -20.82
CA THR A 227 7.81 10.29 -21.17
C THR A 227 8.72 10.92 -22.23
N SER A 228 9.69 10.16 -22.76
CA SER A 228 10.50 10.51 -23.94
C SER A 228 10.11 9.69 -25.16
#